data_AF-A0A9P7FA72-F1
#
_entry.id   AF-A0A9P7FA72-F1
#
_cell.length_a   1.000
_cell.length_b   1.000
_cell.length_c   1.000
_cell.angle_alpha   90.00
_cell.angle_beta   90.00
_cell.angle_gamma   90.00
#
_symmetry.space_group_name_H-M   'P 1'
#
loop_
_entity.id
_entity.type
_entity.pdbx_description
1 polymer ?
#
loop_
_entity_poly.entity_id
_entity_poly.type
_entity_poly.pdbx_seq_one_letter_code
_entity_poly.pdbx_strand_id
1 'polypeptide(L)'
;MSRMESTHQSSQAQTALPSDVVSALHTLHEFVATAMAIPPQIIVTCRDDKRAFGRAALQAMSYRKAVDMFITRFATKEDWWISEFRYKPEVTIYGRFYRQHGDDDDGMVILDERGWSELVGNVVRLTIVFTSLKFTVTAQSSSKA
;
A
#
# COMPACT_ATOMS: atom_id res chain seq x y z
N MET A 1 0.50 65.90 -47.69
CA MET A 1 1.29 65.01 -48.56
C MET A 1 1.37 63.66 -47.88
N SER A 2 0.90 62.61 -48.55
CA SER A 2 0.90 61.21 -48.11
C SER A 2 2.29 60.58 -48.15
N ARG A 3 2.39 59.37 -47.54
CA ARG A 3 3.45 58.33 -47.57
C ARG A 3 4.35 58.34 -46.32
N MET A 4 4.63 57.22 -45.66
CA MET A 4 4.31 55.81 -45.90
C MET A 4 4.53 55.07 -44.57
N GLU A 5 3.61 54.16 -44.25
CA GLU A 5 3.79 53.13 -43.23
C GLU A 5 4.99 52.25 -43.57
N SER A 6 5.78 51.88 -42.56
CA SER A 6 6.61 50.68 -42.62
C SER A 6 6.50 49.99 -41.26
N THR A 7 5.37 49.30 -41.14
CA THR A 7 5.09 48.28 -40.15
C THR A 7 6.09 47.15 -40.34
N HIS A 8 7.18 47.15 -39.57
CA HIS A 8 7.96 45.93 -39.37
C HIS A 8 7.15 45.00 -38.46
N GLN A 9 6.20 44.30 -39.07
CA GLN A 9 5.53 43.16 -38.47
C GLN A 9 6.51 41.99 -38.51
N SER A 10 7.37 41.90 -37.49
CA SER A 10 8.19 40.72 -37.24
C SER A 10 7.24 39.60 -36.80
N SER A 11 6.71 38.87 -37.76
CA SER A 11 6.00 37.61 -37.55
C SER A 11 7.01 36.59 -37.03
N GLN A 12 7.25 36.59 -35.71
CA GLN A 12 7.80 35.42 -35.05
C GLN A 12 6.74 34.33 -35.13
N ALA A 13 6.82 33.52 -36.19
CA ALA A 13 6.12 32.25 -36.25
C ALA A 13 6.61 31.42 -35.06
N GLN A 14 5.78 31.31 -34.03
CA GLN A 14 5.93 30.26 -33.04
C GLN A 14 5.89 28.94 -33.82
N THR A 15 7.03 28.26 -33.94
CA THR A 15 7.10 26.87 -34.41
C THR A 15 6.37 26.00 -33.39
N ALA A 16 5.04 25.97 -33.49
CA ALA A 16 4.21 25.00 -32.81
C ALA A 16 4.61 23.62 -33.35
N LEU A 17 4.91 22.70 -32.45
CA LEU A 17 5.21 21.32 -32.81
C LEU A 17 4.06 20.76 -33.67
N PRO A 18 4.35 19.94 -34.70
CA PRO A 18 3.32 19.27 -35.47
C PRO A 18 2.37 18.48 -34.56
N SER A 19 1.06 18.52 -34.84
CA SER A 19 0.01 17.86 -34.03
C SER A 19 0.31 16.39 -33.76
N ASP A 20 0.90 15.70 -34.75
CA ASP A 20 1.19 14.27 -34.69
C ASP A 20 2.30 13.98 -33.68
N VAL A 21 3.28 14.89 -33.56
CA VAL A 21 4.36 14.80 -32.57
C VAL A 21 3.80 15.03 -31.17
N VAL A 22 2.90 16.00 -31.00
CA VAL A 22 2.24 16.25 -29.71
C VAL A 22 1.39 15.06 -29.28
N SER A 23 0.64 14.45 -30.21
CA SER A 23 -0.17 13.26 -29.94
C SER A 23 0.70 12.06 -29.55
N ALA A 24 1.79 11.80 -30.27
CA ALA A 24 2.72 10.72 -29.94
C ALA A 24 3.37 10.92 -28.56
N LEU A 25 3.76 12.14 -28.21
CA LEU A 25 4.30 12.47 -26.89
C LEU A 25 3.25 12.27 -25.78
N HIS A 26 2.00 12.63 -26.03
CA HIS A 26 0.91 12.41 -25.07
C HIS A 26 0.66 10.93 -24.82
N THR A 27 0.57 10.12 -25.88
CA THR A 27 0.39 8.67 -25.77
C THR A 27 1.56 8.01 -25.05
N LEU A 28 2.79 8.42 -25.35
CA LEU A 28 3.98 7.92 -24.64
C LEU A 28 3.92 8.28 -23.15
N HIS A 29 3.54 9.51 -22.82
CA HIS A 29 3.40 9.95 -21.43
C HIS A 29 2.31 9.16 -20.68
N GLU A 30 1.14 8.95 -21.30
CA GLU A 30 0.08 8.13 -20.70
C GLU A 30 0.50 6.67 -20.51
N PHE A 31 1.23 6.10 -21.48
CA PHE A 31 1.75 4.74 -21.38
C PHE A 31 2.74 4.62 -20.21
N VAL A 32 3.70 5.55 -20.11
CA VAL A 32 4.67 5.58 -19.01
C VAL A 32 3.98 5.78 -17.67
N ALA A 33 3.03 6.71 -17.58
CA ALA A 33 2.26 6.95 -16.36
C ALA A 33 1.46 5.71 -15.92
N THR A 34 0.86 5.00 -16.87
CA THR A 34 0.11 3.76 -16.60
C THR A 34 1.03 2.63 -16.19
N ALA A 35 2.18 2.48 -16.84
CA ALA A 35 3.18 1.47 -16.52
C ALA A 35 3.80 1.68 -15.12
N MET A 36 3.87 2.93 -14.66
CA MET A 36 4.37 3.30 -13.34
C MET A 36 3.25 3.42 -12.28
N ALA A 37 2.00 3.15 -12.62
CA ALA A 37 0.91 3.30 -11.67
C ALA A 37 0.91 2.17 -10.63
N ILE A 38 0.83 2.54 -9.35
CA ILE A 38 0.65 1.57 -8.26
C ILE A 38 -0.76 0.97 -8.36
N PRO A 39 -0.93 -0.36 -8.31
CA PRO A 39 -2.24 -0.98 -8.40
C PRO A 39 -3.22 -0.44 -7.35
N PRO A 40 -4.48 -0.16 -7.71
CA PRO A 40 -5.48 0.40 -6.78
C PRO A 40 -5.90 -0.59 -5.69
N GLN A 41 -5.57 -1.87 -5.85
CA GLN A 41 -5.79 -2.93 -4.87
C GLN A 41 -4.50 -3.34 -4.15
N ILE A 42 -4.66 -3.73 -2.89
CA ILE A 42 -3.62 -4.39 -2.09
C ILE A 42 -4.09 -5.82 -1.85
N ILE A 43 -3.22 -6.78 -2.15
CA ILE A 43 -3.49 -8.19 -1.84
C ILE A 43 -3.11 -8.42 -0.38
N VAL A 44 -4.08 -8.83 0.42
CA VAL A 44 -3.89 -9.20 1.82
C VAL A 44 -3.98 -10.71 1.92
N THR A 45 -2.95 -11.32 2.51
CA THR A 45 -2.87 -12.77 2.70
C THR A 45 -2.82 -13.09 4.18
N CYS A 46 -3.60 -14.07 4.62
CA CYS A 46 -3.57 -14.58 5.98
C CYS A 46 -3.73 -16.10 5.93
N ARG A 47 -2.69 -16.83 6.35
CA ARG A 47 -2.58 -18.29 6.11
C ARG A 47 -2.77 -18.57 4.61
N ASP A 48 -3.74 -19.39 4.24
CA ASP A 48 -4.07 -19.74 2.85
C ASP A 48 -5.16 -18.84 2.23
N ASP A 49 -5.77 -17.92 2.99
CA ASP A 49 -6.76 -16.98 2.47
C ASP A 49 -6.07 -15.77 1.83
N LYS A 50 -6.55 -15.38 0.64
CA LYS A 50 -6.07 -14.23 -0.13
C LYS A 50 -7.25 -13.37 -0.55
N ARG A 51 -7.19 -12.09 -0.20
CA ARG A 51 -8.26 -11.13 -0.51
C ARG A 51 -7.68 -9.84 -1.04
N ALA A 52 -8.38 -9.23 -2.00
CA ALA A 52 -8.05 -7.90 -2.49
C ALA A 52 -8.81 -6.84 -1.68
N PHE A 53 -8.10 -5.80 -1.26
CA PHE A 53 -8.67 -4.63 -0.58
C PHE A 53 -8.35 -3.37 -1.39
N GLY A 54 -9.25 -2.39 -1.40
CA GLY A 54 -8.98 -1.11 -2.03
C GLY A 54 -7.88 -0.35 -1.26
N ARG A 55 -6.83 0.09 -1.97
CA ARG A 55 -5.71 0.85 -1.40
C ARG A 55 -6.19 2.12 -0.71
N ALA A 56 -6.99 2.93 -1.41
CA ALA A 56 -7.54 4.16 -0.87
C ALA A 56 -8.38 3.91 0.41
N ALA A 57 -9.13 2.81 0.46
CA ALA A 57 -9.91 2.44 1.63
C ALA A 57 -9.00 2.08 2.82
N LEU A 58 -7.96 1.29 2.60
CA LEU A 58 -6.99 0.95 3.65
C LEU A 58 -6.19 2.16 4.14
N GLN A 59 -5.81 3.07 3.24
CA GLN A 59 -5.12 4.32 3.60
C GLN A 59 -6.01 5.27 4.41
N ALA A 60 -7.30 5.34 4.10
CA ALA A 60 -8.26 6.16 4.83
C ALA A 60 -8.58 5.61 6.23
N MET A 61 -8.23 4.35 6.52
CA MET A 61 -8.38 3.75 7.85
C MET A 61 -7.16 4.05 8.71
N SER A 62 -7.37 4.18 10.02
CA SER A 62 -6.25 4.10 10.97
C SER A 62 -5.72 2.67 11.06
N TYR A 63 -4.44 2.52 11.44
CA TYR A 63 -3.83 1.22 11.71
C TYR A 63 -4.72 0.35 12.62
N ARG A 64 -5.20 0.92 13.73
CA ARG A 64 -6.09 0.22 14.68
C ARG A 64 -7.38 -0.28 14.03
N LYS A 65 -8.02 0.53 13.19
CA LYS A 65 -9.24 0.11 12.46
C LYS A 65 -8.94 -0.99 11.44
N ALA A 66 -7.81 -0.92 10.75
CA ALA A 66 -7.38 -1.98 9.84
C ALA A 66 -7.13 -3.30 10.60
N VAL A 67 -6.45 -3.24 11.75
CA VAL A 67 -6.25 -4.40 12.63
C VAL A 67 -7.58 -4.98 13.11
N ASP A 68 -8.52 -4.16 13.59
CA ASP A 68 -9.86 -4.61 14.00
C ASP A 68 -10.59 -5.32 12.85
N MET A 69 -10.51 -4.76 11.64
CA MET A 69 -11.09 -5.35 10.44
C MET A 69 -10.43 -6.70 10.12
N PHE A 70 -9.10 -6.79 10.15
CA PHE A 70 -8.37 -8.03 9.87
C PHE A 70 -8.68 -9.11 10.90
N ILE A 71 -8.79 -8.76 12.17
CA ILE A 71 -9.21 -9.70 13.24
C ILE A 71 -10.61 -10.21 12.96
N THR A 72 -11.55 -9.31 12.69
CA THR A 72 -12.95 -9.69 12.40
C THR A 72 -13.05 -10.62 11.19
N ARG A 73 -12.15 -10.48 10.21
CA ARG A 73 -12.18 -11.22 8.96
C ARG A 73 -11.40 -12.53 8.98
N PHE A 74 -10.24 -12.56 9.62
CA PHE A 74 -9.27 -13.65 9.50
C PHE A 74 -9.05 -14.42 10.80
N ALA A 75 -9.47 -13.88 11.95
CA ALA A 75 -9.32 -14.59 13.21
C ALA A 75 -10.24 -15.82 13.25
N THR A 76 -9.65 -16.91 13.68
CA THR A 76 -10.25 -18.21 13.97
C THR A 76 -10.29 -18.38 15.49
N LYS A 77 -11.01 -19.40 15.98
CA LYS A 77 -11.17 -19.61 17.43
C LYS A 77 -9.82 -19.82 18.12
N GLU A 78 -8.86 -20.40 17.41
CA GLU A 78 -7.52 -20.75 17.88
C GLU A 78 -6.61 -19.52 18.08
N ASP A 79 -6.94 -18.39 17.45
CA ASP A 79 -6.20 -17.14 17.64
C ASP A 79 -6.62 -16.41 18.92
N TRP A 80 -7.82 -16.69 19.42
CA TRP A 80 -8.31 -16.12 20.66
C TRP A 80 -7.71 -16.88 21.83
N TRP A 81 -6.92 -16.19 22.63
CA TRP A 81 -6.47 -16.72 23.91
C TRP A 81 -7.67 -16.91 24.86
N ILE A 82 -7.66 -18.03 25.58
CA ILE A 82 -8.58 -18.29 26.68
C ILE A 82 -7.73 -18.17 27.96
N SER A 83 -7.66 -16.97 28.53
CA SER A 83 -7.48 -16.88 29.98
C SER A 83 -8.73 -16.24 30.58
N GLU A 84 -8.78 -16.12 31.90
CA GLU A 84 -9.90 -15.60 32.67
C GLU A 84 -10.31 -14.16 32.27
N PHE A 85 -9.47 -13.46 31.50
CA PHE A 85 -9.83 -12.22 30.82
C PHE A 85 -9.99 -12.51 29.32
N ARG A 86 -10.88 -11.85 28.58
CA ARG A 86 -10.97 -12.01 27.11
C ARG A 86 -10.25 -10.85 26.41
N TYR A 87 -8.96 -10.96 26.19
CA TYR A 87 -8.18 -10.11 25.27
C TYR A 87 -8.47 -10.47 23.82
N LYS A 88 -8.25 -9.46 22.99
CA LYS A 88 -8.25 -9.51 21.54
C LYS A 88 -6.99 -10.23 21.05
N PRO A 89 -7.05 -11.01 19.95
CA PRO A 89 -5.87 -11.67 19.40
C PRO A 89 -4.83 -10.63 18.97
N GLU A 90 -3.56 -10.96 19.16
CA GLU A 90 -2.45 -10.13 18.72
C GLU A 90 -2.21 -10.34 17.22
N VAL A 91 -1.97 -9.24 16.50
CA VAL A 91 -1.81 -9.24 15.05
C VAL A 91 -0.56 -8.47 14.67
N THR A 92 0.28 -9.11 13.87
CA THR A 92 1.41 -8.48 13.19
C THR A 92 1.08 -8.36 11.71
N ILE A 93 1.25 -7.15 11.17
CA ILE A 93 1.05 -6.86 9.75
C ILE A 93 2.43 -6.73 9.12
N TYR A 94 2.69 -7.55 8.10
CA TYR A 94 3.89 -7.43 7.28
C TYR A 94 3.54 -6.84 5.92
N GLY A 95 4.36 -5.92 5.43
CA GLY A 95 4.27 -5.34 4.09
C GLY A 95 5.37 -5.85 3.18
N ARG A 96 5.06 -5.95 1.89
CA ARG A 96 6.05 -6.01 0.80
C ARG A 96 5.93 -4.75 -0.03
N PHE A 97 7.06 -4.16 -0.38
CA PHE A 97 7.15 -2.90 -1.10
C PHE A 97 7.82 -3.09 -2.45
N TYR A 98 7.43 -2.28 -3.44
CA TYR A 98 8.19 -2.13 -4.66
C TYR A 98 9.36 -1.18 -4.42
N ARG A 99 10.56 -1.57 -4.86
CA ARG A 99 11.69 -0.63 -5.03
C ARG A 99 11.69 -0.04 -6.43
N GLN A 100 11.35 -0.87 -7.43
CA GLN A 100 10.95 -0.49 -8.79
C GLN A 100 9.68 -1.28 -9.15
N HIS A 101 8.75 -0.67 -9.88
CA HIS A 101 7.47 -1.30 -10.21
C HIS A 101 7.67 -2.68 -10.86
N GLY A 102 7.22 -3.75 -10.18
CA GLY A 102 7.28 -5.12 -10.69
C GLY A 102 8.27 -6.04 -9.97
N ASP A 103 9.23 -5.51 -9.21
CA ASP A 103 10.16 -6.31 -8.39
C ASP A 103 9.92 -6.09 -6.89
N ASP A 104 9.65 -7.18 -6.17
CA ASP A 104 9.53 -7.24 -4.71
C ASP A 104 10.96 -7.23 -4.11
N ASP A 105 11.43 -6.10 -3.58
CA ASP A 105 12.86 -5.92 -3.25
C ASP A 105 13.18 -6.05 -1.74
N ASP A 106 12.36 -5.49 -0.85
CA ASP A 106 12.68 -5.43 0.60
C ASP A 106 12.15 -6.64 1.41
N GLY A 107 11.59 -7.64 0.73
CA GLY A 107 11.03 -8.82 1.39
C GLY A 107 9.88 -8.46 2.33
N MET A 108 9.69 -9.25 3.38
CA MET A 108 8.57 -9.12 4.32
C MET A 108 8.99 -8.25 5.53
N VAL A 109 8.50 -7.02 5.61
CA VAL A 109 8.85 -6.05 6.67
C VAL A 109 7.65 -5.79 7.57
N ILE A 110 7.86 -5.70 8.89
CA ILE A 110 6.78 -5.37 9.84
C ILE A 110 6.33 -3.93 9.63
N LEU A 111 5.03 -3.70 9.48
CA LEU A 111 4.44 -2.37 9.43
C LEU A 111 4.07 -1.92 10.84
N ASP A 112 4.61 -0.77 11.22
CA ASP A 112 4.27 -0.11 12.49
C ASP A 112 3.07 0.83 12.31
N GLU A 113 2.45 1.24 13.41
CA GLU A 113 1.29 2.14 13.43
C GLU A 113 1.63 3.53 12.87
N ARG A 114 2.85 4.01 13.11
CA ARG A 114 3.30 5.33 12.66
C ARG A 114 3.52 5.34 11.15
N GLY A 115 2.87 6.28 10.47
CA GLY A 115 2.99 6.43 9.02
C GLY A 115 2.19 5.40 8.23
N TRP A 116 1.18 4.77 8.83
CA TRP A 116 0.33 3.75 8.18
C TRP A 116 -0.17 4.18 6.81
N SER A 117 -0.69 5.40 6.66
CA SER A 117 -1.27 5.89 5.40
C SER A 117 -0.22 5.95 4.29
N GLU A 118 0.98 6.43 4.61
CA GLU A 118 2.12 6.53 3.70
C GLU A 118 2.66 5.14 3.34
N LEU A 119 2.82 4.26 4.33
CA LEU A 119 3.29 2.88 4.15
C LEU A 119 2.32 2.09 3.25
N VAL A 120 1.02 2.18 3.51
CA VAL A 120 0.00 1.53 2.69
C VAL A 120 -0.06 2.12 1.28
N GLY A 121 0.33 3.38 1.09
CA GLY A 121 0.43 3.99 -0.24
C GLY A 121 1.35 3.23 -1.18
N ASN A 122 2.45 2.70 -0.66
CA ASN A 122 3.49 2.05 -1.45
C ASN A 122 3.51 0.51 -1.30
N VAL A 123 2.73 -0.05 -0.37
CA VAL A 123 2.70 -1.49 -0.13
C VAL A 123 1.98 -2.24 -1.25
N VAL A 124 2.53 -3.38 -1.65
CA VAL A 124 1.99 -4.23 -2.73
C VAL A 124 1.12 -5.33 -2.15
N ARG A 125 1.67 -5.97 -1.12
CA ARG A 125 1.05 -7.10 -0.44
C ARG A 125 1.19 -6.93 1.05
N LEU A 126 0.10 -7.19 1.76
CA LEU A 126 0.10 -7.33 3.21
C LEU A 126 0.00 -8.81 3.57
N THR A 127 0.78 -9.23 4.55
CA THR A 127 0.62 -10.54 5.19
C THR A 127 0.26 -10.34 6.64
N ILE A 128 -0.88 -10.92 7.03
CA ILE A 128 -1.40 -10.83 8.39
C ILE A 128 -1.02 -12.11 9.12
N VAL A 129 -0.40 -11.96 10.28
CA VAL A 129 0.00 -13.08 11.13
C VAL A 129 -0.59 -12.86 12.53
N PHE A 130 -1.24 -13.89 13.05
CA PHE A 130 -1.75 -13.92 14.41
C PHE A 130 -0.70 -14.59 15.32
N THR A 131 -0.24 -13.89 16.35
CA THR A 131 0.67 -14.45 17.36
C THR A 131 -0.15 -15.05 18.49
N SER A 132 -0.31 -16.38 18.48
CA SER A 132 -0.83 -17.09 19.65
C SER A 132 0.32 -17.30 20.64
N LEU A 133 0.41 -16.45 21.66
CA LEU A 133 1.27 -16.71 22.82
C LEU A 133 0.65 -17.87 23.62
N LYS A 134 0.92 -19.12 23.22
CA LYS A 134 0.69 -20.27 24.08
C LYS A 134 1.73 -20.21 25.20
N PHE A 135 1.39 -19.55 26.31
CA PHE A 135 2.17 -19.70 27.54
C PHE A 135 2.03 -21.14 28.02
N THR A 136 3.05 -21.96 27.78
CA THR A 136 3.24 -23.21 28.52
C THR A 136 3.58 -22.82 29.94
N VAL A 137 2.57 -22.80 30.83
CA VAL A 137 2.81 -22.77 32.27
C VAL A 137 3.40 -24.12 32.65
N THR A 138 4.73 -24.24 32.58
CA THR A 138 5.44 -25.30 33.28
C THR A 138 5.26 -25.05 34.76
N ALA A 139 4.25 -25.68 35.37
CA ALA A 139 4.14 -25.79 36.80
C ALA A 139 5.39 -26.52 37.31
N GLN A 140 6.39 -25.78 37.78
CA GLN A 140 7.40 -26.35 38.66
C GLN A 140 6.66 -26.74 39.93
N SER A 141 6.29 -28.01 40.04
CA SER A 141 5.88 -28.59 41.31
C SER A 141 7.08 -28.46 42.25
N SER A 142 7.04 -27.50 43.16
CA SER A 142 7.92 -27.49 44.32
C SER A 142 7.58 -28.71 45.17
N SER A 143 8.30 -29.79 44.93
CA SER A 143 8.34 -30.92 45.84
C SER A 143 8.86 -30.39 47.18
N LYS A 144 7.97 -30.36 48.18
CA LYS A 144 8.36 -30.20 49.58
C LYS A 144 9.39 -31.27 49.93
N ALA A 145 10.52 -30.83 50.46
CA ALA A 145 11.37 -31.59 51.37
C ALA A 145 11.52 -30.74 52.64
#